data_AF-A0A925A403-F1
#
_entry.id   AF-A0A925A403-F1
#
_cell.length_a   1.000
_cell.length_b   1.000
_cell.length_c   1.000
_cell.angle_alpha   90.00
_cell.angle_beta   90.00
_cell.angle_gamma   90.00
#
_symmetry.space_group_name_H-M   'P 1'
#
loop_
_entity.id
_entity.type
_entity.pdbx_description
1 polymer ?
#
loop_
_entity_poly.entity_id
_entity_poly.type
_entity_poly.pdbx_seq_one_letter_code
_entity_poly.pdbx_strand_id
1 'polypeptide(L)' 'MCIVHMVGNSLYYLGCQKRKEMAPDLKCVYTASTIDKVELYLTEFETVWEDTYSPIAQS' A
#
# COMPACT_ATOMS: atom_id res chain seq x y z
N MET A 1 -7.52 5.82 -12.29
CA MET A 1 -7.24 5.75 -10.84
C MET A 1 -5.74 5.52 -10.66
N CYS A 2 -5.11 6.15 -9.66
CA CYS A 2 -3.67 5.98 -9.39
C CYS A 2 -3.48 5.20 -8.08
N ILE A 3 -2.36 4.50 -7.93
CA ILE A 3 -2.01 3.74 -6.72
C ILE A 3 -2.18 4.57 -5.44
N VAL A 4 -1.83 5.86 -5.46
CA VAL A 4 -2.02 6.79 -4.34
C VAL A 4 -3.49 6.97 -3.92
N HIS A 5 -4.44 6.91 -4.87
CA HIS A 5 -5.86 7.00 -4.57
C HIS A 5 -6.39 5.70 -3.97
N MET A 6 -5.92 4.56 -4.49
CA MET A 6 -6.26 3.24 -3.96
C MET A 6 -5.73 3.10 -2.53
N VAL A 7 -4.48 3.48 -2.32
CA VAL A 7 -3.78 3.54 -1.03
C VAL A 7 -4.45 4.50 -0.04
N GLY A 8 -4.85 5.70 -0.49
CA GLY A 8 -5.52 6.67 0.36
C GLY A 8 -6.85 6.14 0.90
N ASN A 9 -7.63 5.48 0.04
CA ASN A 9 -8.87 4.82 0.45
C ASN A 9 -8.59 3.62 1.38
N SER A 10 -7.49 2.90 1.13
CA SER A 10 -7.06 1.75 1.93
C SER A 10 -6.75 2.12 3.38
N LEU A 11 -6.02 3.23 3.57
CA LEU A 11 -5.64 3.74 4.88
C LEU A 11 -6.83 4.12 5.74
N TYR A 12 -7.95 4.53 5.13
CA TYR A 12 -9.14 4.95 5.86
C TYR A 12 -9.78 3.80 6.64
N TYR A 13 -9.71 2.58 6.09
CA TYR A 13 -10.22 1.36 6.75
C TYR A 13 -9.29 0.82 7.83
N LEU A 14 -8.05 1.33 7.90
CA LEU A 14 -7.06 0.89 8.86
C LEU A 14 -7.10 1.78 10.11
N GLY A 15 -7.17 1.14 11.28
CA GLY A 15 -7.05 1.82 12.57
C GLY A 15 -5.76 2.65 12.67
N CYS A 16 -5.73 3.63 13.58
CA CYS A 16 -4.62 4.57 13.74
C CYS A 16 -3.24 3.93 13.93
N GLN A 17 -3.18 2.67 14.40
CA GLN A 17 -1.94 1.90 14.59
C GLN A 17 -1.40 1.37 13.25
N LYS A 18 -2.23 0.63 12.50
CA LYS A 18 -1.92 0.09 11.17
C LYS A 18 -1.54 1.18 10.16
N ARG A 19 -2.15 2.37 10.25
CA ARG A 19 -1.77 3.53 9.42
C ARG A 19 -0.32 3.99 9.63
N LYS A 20 0.22 3.87 10.85
CA LYS A 20 1.61 4.25 11.15
C LYS A 20 2.61 3.24 10.60
N GLU A 21 2.24 1.96 10.60
CA GLU A 21 3.04 0.87 10.06
C GLU A 21 3.08 0.90 8.52
N MET A 22 1.96 1.25 7.88
CA MET A 22 1.84 1.24 6.43
C MET A 22 2.44 2.48 5.73
N ALA A 23 2.48 3.63 6.43
CA ALA A 23 3.04 4.87 5.88
C ALA A 23 4.48 4.77 5.35
N PRO A 24 5.44 4.12 6.05
CA PRO A 24 6.79 3.91 5.53
C PRO A 24 6.83 2.97 4.31
N ASP A 25 6.01 1.90 4.28
CA ASP A 25 6.01 0.96 3.15
C ASP A 25 5.52 1.65 1.87
N LEU A 26 4.45 2.43 1.97
CA LEU A 26 3.98 3.27 0.86
C LEU A 26 5.03 4.26 0.39
N LYS A 27 5.83 4.80 1.32
CA LYS A 27 6.93 5.68 1.00
C LYS A 27 7.98 4.97 0.18
N CYS A 28 8.31 3.73 0.47
CA CYS A 28 9.21 2.94 -0.38
C CYS A 28 8.67 2.82 -1.81
N VAL A 29 7.37 2.57 -1.98
CA VAL A 29 6.73 2.45 -3.30
C VAL A 29 6.80 3.76 -4.10
N TYR A 30 6.42 4.91 -3.53
CA TYR A 30 6.43 6.18 -4.30
C TYR A 30 7.80 6.86 -4.39
N THR A 31 8.78 6.48 -3.56
CA THR A 31 10.14 7.05 -3.58
C THR A 31 11.12 6.18 -4.40
N ALA A 32 10.69 5.03 -4.88
CA ALA A 32 11.50 4.15 -5.72
C ALA A 32 11.89 4.83 -7.03
N SER A 33 13.17 4.74 -7.39
CA SER A 33 13.75 5.43 -8.54
C SER A 33 13.63 4.66 -9.86
N THR A 34 13.15 3.42 -9.83
CA THR A 34 13.06 2.51 -10.99
C THR A 34 11.79 1.67 -10.92
N ILE A 35 11.21 1.35 -12.08
CA ILE A 35 9.97 0.56 -12.18
C ILE A 35 10.12 -0.82 -11.55
N ASP A 36 11.24 -1.54 -11.77
CA ASP A 36 11.51 -2.82 -11.11
C ASP A 36 11.42 -2.76 -9.58
N LYS A 37 11.87 -1.65 -8.98
CA LYS A 37 11.80 -1.47 -7.52
C LYS A 37 10.38 -1.17 -7.07
N VAL A 38 9.65 -0.39 -7.87
CA VAL A 38 8.23 -0.14 -7.63
C VAL A 38 7.45 -1.45 -7.63
N GLU A 39 7.68 -2.32 -8.62
CA GLU A 39 7.02 -3.64 -8.73
C GLU A 39 7.39 -4.58 -7.57
N LEU A 40 8.67 -4.60 -7.18
CA LEU A 40 9.12 -5.39 -6.03
C LEU A 40 8.43 -4.93 -4.73
N TYR A 41 8.47 -3.63 -4.44
CA TYR A 41 7.85 -3.07 -3.24
C TYR A 41 6.33 -3.21 -3.27
N LEU A 42 5.70 -3.14 -4.45
CA LEU A 42 4.28 -3.42 -4.62
C LEU A 42 3.94 -4.87 -4.27
N THR A 43 4.73 -5.82 -4.75
CA THR A 43 4.51 -7.25 -4.49
C THR A 43 4.68 -7.57 -3.01
N GLU A 44 5.72 -7.03 -2.37
CA GLU A 44 5.92 -7.14 -0.92
C GLU A 44 4.78 -6.48 -0.15
N PHE A 45 4.33 -5.30 -0.59
CA PHE A 45 3.24 -4.58 0.02
C PHE A 45 1.93 -5.37 -0.04
N GLU A 46 1.57 -5.90 -1.21
CA GLU A 46 0.39 -6.75 -1.37
C GLU A 46 0.51 -7.99 -0.47
N THR A 47 1.64 -8.68 -0.45
CA THR A 47 1.82 -9.89 0.39
C THR A 47 1.67 -9.61 1.89
N VAL A 48 2.23 -8.50 2.38
CA VAL A 48 2.17 -8.14 3.81
C VAL A 48 0.77 -7.66 4.21
N TRP A 49 0.08 -6.99 3.29
CA TRP A 49 -1.13 -6.27 3.62
C TRP A 49 -2.41 -6.94 3.07
N GLU A 50 -2.34 -7.93 2.18
CA GLU A 50 -3.45 -8.68 1.57
C GLU A 50 -4.51 -9.13 2.60
N ASP A 51 -4.07 -9.72 3.71
CA ASP A 51 -4.95 -10.19 4.79
C ASP A 51 -5.69 -9.02 5.49
N THR A 52 -5.04 -7.87 5.60
CA THR A 52 -5.67 -6.66 6.16
C THR A 52 -6.46 -5.87 5.10
N TYR A 53 -6.22 -6.13 3.81
CA TYR A 53 -6.73 -5.40 2.65
C TYR A 53 -7.93 -6.06 1.96
N SER A 54 -8.45 -7.15 2.53
CA SER A 54 -9.54 -7.95 1.96
C SER A 54 -10.75 -7.17 1.39
N PRO A 55 -11.18 -6.01 1.93
CA PRO A 55 -12.32 -5.26 1.34
C PRO A 55 -11.94 -4.27 0.22
N ILE A 56 -10.67 -3.91 0.03
CA ILE A 56 -10.28 -2.77 -0.83
C ILE A 56 -10.00 -3.19 -2.28
N ALA A 57 -9.60 -4.45 -2.50
CA ALA A 57 -9.37 -5.00 -3.85
C ALA A 57 -10.66 -5.25 -4.67
N GLN A 58 -11.83 -4.89 -4.13
CA GLN A 58 -13.15 -5.11 -4.75
C GLN A 58 -13.82 -3.83 -5.30
N SER A 59 -13.09 -2.71 -5.47
CA SER A 59 -13.64 -1.47 -6.04
C SER A 59 -13.11 -1.10 -7.41
#